data_AF-A0A3B9IGY3-F1
#
_entry.id   AF-A0A3B9IGY3-F1
#
_cell.length_a   1.000
_cell.length_b   1.000
_cell.length_c   1.000
_cell.angle_alpha   90.00
_cell.angle_beta   90.00
_cell.angle_gamma   90.00
#
_symmetry.space_group_name_H-M   'P 1'
#
loop_
_entity.id
_entity.type
_entity.pdbx_description
1 polymer ?
#
loop_
_entity_poly.entity_id
_entity_poly.type
_entity_poly.pdbx_seq_one_letter_code
_entity_poly.pdbx_strand_id
1 'polypeptide(L)'
;EPPLIMRDTVYCLAQTQDREAVRAAIEKMVAEVQAYVPGYRLKQAVQFEVIGDNAPLRIPGVAEAATGLKVSVFLEVEGAGHYLP
;
A
#
# COMPACT_ATOMS: atom_id res chain seq x y z
N GLU A 1 11.36 -24.40 11.32
CA GLU A 1 10.90 -23.06 10.91
C GLU A 1 9.70 -23.22 10.00
N PRO A 2 8.57 -22.51 10.24
CA PRO A 2 7.46 -22.51 9.31
C PRO A 2 7.77 -21.61 8.09
N PRO A 3 7.27 -21.93 6.89
CA PRO A 3 7.34 -21.05 5.73
C PRO A 3 6.75 -19.67 6.02
N LEU A 4 7.37 -18.62 5.48
CA LEU A 4 6.88 -17.25 5.62
C LEU A 4 5.68 -17.02 4.69
N ILE A 5 4.62 -16.41 5.22
CA ILE A 5 3.50 -15.91 4.41
C ILE A 5 4.01 -14.80 3.49
N MET A 6 3.53 -14.77 2.25
CA MET A 6 3.87 -13.74 1.28
C MET A 6 3.50 -12.35 1.81
N ARG A 7 4.41 -11.38 1.66
CA ARG A 7 4.21 -9.98 2.04
C ARG A 7 4.56 -9.07 0.87
N ASP A 8 3.68 -8.09 0.64
CA ASP A 8 3.87 -7.07 -0.36
C ASP A 8 3.83 -5.70 0.32
N THR A 9 4.66 -4.77 -0.15
CA THR A 9 4.64 -3.38 0.31
C THR A 9 4.53 -2.45 -0.89
N VAL A 10 3.52 -1.60 -0.89
CA VAL A 10 3.28 -0.61 -1.95
C VAL A 10 3.53 0.78 -1.40
N TYR A 11 4.38 1.54 -2.08
CA TYR A 11 4.59 2.96 -1.83
C TYR A 11 4.00 3.77 -2.99
N CYS A 12 3.20 4.79 -2.64
CA CYS A 12 2.64 5.73 -3.61
C CYS A 12 2.80 7.16 -3.11
N LEU A 13 3.30 8.06 -3.94
CA LEU A 13 3.29 9.50 -3.68
C LEU A 13 2.08 10.13 -4.38
N ALA A 14 1.02 10.38 -3.62
CA ALA A 14 -0.26 10.85 -4.15
C ALA A 14 -0.38 12.38 -4.07
N GLN A 15 -0.97 12.99 -5.11
CA GLN A 15 -1.27 14.42 -5.17
C GLN A 15 -2.61 14.73 -4.49
N THR A 16 -2.69 14.46 -3.19
CA THR A 16 -3.85 14.73 -2.34
C THR A 16 -3.40 14.89 -0.89
N GLN A 17 -4.26 15.45 -0.04
CA GLN A 17 -4.07 15.44 1.42
C GLN A 17 -5.18 14.65 2.13
N ASP A 18 -6.16 14.14 1.40
CA ASP A 18 -7.31 13.41 1.95
C ASP A 18 -6.95 11.96 2.27
N ARG A 19 -6.49 11.74 3.49
CA ARG A 19 -6.09 10.43 4.00
C ARG A 19 -7.26 9.46 4.07
N GLU A 20 -8.45 9.94 4.39
CA GLU A 20 -9.61 9.08 4.61
C GLU A 20 -10.21 8.63 3.28
N ALA A 21 -10.25 9.50 2.26
CA ALA A 21 -10.60 9.08 0.91
C ALA A 21 -9.63 8.01 0.37
N VAL A 22 -8.32 8.19 0.59
CA VAL A 22 -7.31 7.20 0.17
C VAL A 22 -7.47 5.88 0.95
N ARG A 23 -7.67 5.94 2.27
CA ARG A 23 -7.92 4.76 3.10
C ARG A 23 -9.13 3.98 2.61
N ALA A 24 -10.26 4.65 2.42
CA ALA A 24 -11.49 4.03 1.96
C ALA A 24 -11.35 3.40 0.57
N ALA A 25 -10.62 4.06 -0.35
CA ALA A 25 -10.35 3.52 -1.68
C ALA A 25 -9.49 2.24 -1.61
N ILE A 26 -8.47 2.21 -0.75
CA ILE A 26 -7.61 1.04 -0.55
C ILE A 26 -8.41 -0.11 0.09
N GLU A 27 -9.20 0.16 1.13
CA GLU A 27 -10.03 -0.86 1.79
C GLU A 27 -11.06 -1.47 0.82
N LYS A 28 -11.67 -0.65 -0.02
CA LYS A 28 -12.55 -1.12 -1.09
C LYS A 28 -11.82 -2.04 -2.07
N MET A 29 -10.64 -1.65 -2.53
CA MET A 29 -9.84 -2.47 -3.44
C MET A 29 -9.41 -3.80 -2.80
N VAL A 30 -9.02 -3.78 -1.52
CA VAL A 30 -8.70 -5.01 -0.77
C VAL A 30 -9.90 -5.95 -0.73
N ALA A 31 -11.11 -5.42 -0.46
CA ALA A 31 -12.34 -6.22 -0.47
C ALA A 31 -12.66 -6.79 -1.87
N GLU A 32 -12.43 -6.03 -2.94
CA GLU A 32 -12.58 -6.52 -4.31
C GLU A 32 -11.60 -7.67 -4.62
N VAL A 33 -10.33 -7.55 -4.21
CA VAL A 33 -9.33 -8.62 -4.39
C VAL A 33 -9.67 -9.85 -3.56
N GLN A 34 -10.16 -9.66 -2.33
CA GLN A 34 -10.60 -10.75 -1.45
C GLN A 34 -11.69 -11.64 -2.07
N ALA A 35 -12.50 -11.10 -3.00
CA ALA A 35 -13.51 -11.88 -3.69
C ALA A 35 -12.93 -13.04 -4.51
N TYR A 36 -11.67 -12.94 -4.95
CA TYR A 36 -10.99 -14.01 -5.72
C TYR A 36 -9.68 -14.50 -5.09
N VAL A 37 -9.12 -13.80 -4.10
CA VAL A 37 -8.02 -14.27 -3.23
C VAL A 37 -8.39 -14.03 -1.77
N PRO A 38 -9.11 -14.96 -1.10
CA PRO A 38 -9.63 -14.74 0.26
C PRO A 38 -8.57 -14.39 1.31
N GLY A 39 -7.34 -14.86 1.13
CA GLY A 39 -6.22 -14.58 2.03
C GLY A 39 -5.54 -13.22 1.84
N TYR A 40 -5.93 -12.44 0.83
CA TYR A 40 -5.37 -11.12 0.56
C TYR A 40 -5.88 -10.09 1.57
N ARG A 41 -5.00 -9.49 2.38
CA ARG A 41 -5.43 -8.54 3.42
C ARG A 41 -4.36 -7.52 3.78
N LEU A 42 -4.80 -6.42 4.37
CA LEU A 42 -3.90 -5.46 5.00
C LEU A 42 -3.23 -6.09 6.21
N LYS A 43 -1.90 -6.10 6.23
CA LYS A 43 -1.11 -6.50 7.39
C LYS A 43 -1.13 -5.44 8.49
N GLN A 44 -1.16 -4.17 8.08
CA GLN A 44 -1.21 -3.02 8.96
C GLN A 44 -2.20 -2.00 8.39
N ALA A 45 -2.70 -1.12 9.25
CA ALA A 45 -3.43 0.06 8.79
C ALA A 45 -2.58 0.84 7.78
N VAL A 46 -3.23 1.44 6.78
CA VAL A 46 -2.54 2.28 5.78
C VAL A 46 -1.79 3.40 6.49
N GLN A 47 -0.50 3.54 6.18
CA GLN A 47 0.38 4.56 6.75
C GLN A 47 0.48 5.76 5.83
N PHE A 48 0.53 6.95 6.43
CA PHE A 48 0.52 8.21 5.72
C PHE A 48 1.62 9.13 6.24
N GLU A 49 2.34 9.75 5.31
CA GLU A 49 3.37 10.75 5.60
C GLU A 49 3.18 11.93 4.64
N VAL A 50 3.13 13.15 5.16
CA VAL A 50 3.00 14.36 4.34
C VAL A 50 4.39 14.81 3.92
N ILE A 51 4.62 14.89 2.62
CA ILE A 51 5.82 15.44 2.00
C ILE A 51 5.52 16.88 1.59
N GLY A 52 6.01 17.83 2.38
CA GLY A 52 5.79 19.26 2.17
C GLY A 52 6.90 19.94 1.36
N ASP A 53 6.62 21.17 0.95
CA ASP A 53 7.52 22.00 0.13
C ASP A 53 8.82 22.39 0.85
N ASN A 54 8.87 22.27 2.18
CA ASN A 54 10.06 22.52 2.99
C ASN A 54 11.12 21.40 2.88
N ALA A 55 10.72 20.20 2.48
CA ALA A 55 11.60 19.06 2.27
C ALA A 55 11.04 18.13 1.18
N PRO A 56 10.97 18.58 -0.09
CA PRO A 56 10.38 17.81 -1.18
C PRO A 56 11.26 16.59 -1.52
N LEU A 57 10.61 15.52 -1.99
CA LEU A 57 11.30 14.32 -2.44
C LEU A 57 11.88 14.53 -3.84
N ARG A 58 13.17 14.24 -4.00
CA ARG A 58 13.81 14.19 -5.33
C ARG A 58 13.74 12.78 -5.90
N ILE A 59 13.12 12.63 -7.07
CA ILE A 59 13.01 11.38 -7.82
C ILE A 59 13.71 11.57 -9.18
N PRO A 60 14.98 11.12 -9.33
CA PRO A 60 15.76 11.36 -10.54
C PRO A 60 15.05 10.86 -11.80
N GLY A 61 14.95 11.72 -12.81
CA GLY A 61 14.30 11.41 -14.09
C GLY A 61 12.77 11.41 -14.06
N VAL A 62 12.15 11.71 -12.91
CA VAL A 62 10.69 11.79 -12.76
C VAL A 62 10.27 13.16 -12.23
N ALA A 63 10.84 13.59 -11.11
CA ALA A 63 10.54 14.86 -10.47
C ALA A 63 11.71 15.36 -9.62
N GLU A 64 12.19 16.57 -9.88
CA GLU A 64 13.29 17.15 -9.09
C GLU A 64 12.85 17.61 -7.70
N ALA A 65 11.57 17.93 -7.51
CA ALA A 65 10.96 18.28 -6.23
C ALA A 65 9.49 17.84 -6.19
N ALA A 66 9.22 16.67 -5.62
CA ALA A 66 7.89 16.11 -5.50
C ALA A 66 7.35 16.27 -4.06
N THR A 67 6.10 16.69 -3.97
CA THR A 67 5.37 16.89 -2.72
C THR A 67 4.06 16.13 -2.78
N GLY A 68 3.37 16.01 -1.65
CA GLY A 68 2.09 15.33 -1.57
C GLY A 68 2.00 14.40 -0.36
N LEU A 69 1.15 13.37 -0.48
CA LEU A 69 0.93 12.39 0.56
C LEU A 69 1.59 11.08 0.17
N LYS A 70 2.65 10.70 0.89
CA LYS A 70 3.23 9.37 0.80
C LYS A 70 2.32 8.39 1.53
N VAL A 71 1.87 7.39 0.78
CA VAL A 71 1.00 6.30 1.23
C VAL A 71 1.83 5.02 1.24
N SER A 72 1.81 4.30 2.36
CA SER A 72 2.46 2.99 2.47
C SER A 72 1.43 1.93 2.84
N VAL A 73 1.32 0.91 1.99
CA VAL A 73 0.37 -0.20 2.16
C VAL A 73 1.17 -1.47 2.40
N PHE A 74 0.89 -2.14 3.52
CA PHE A 74 1.52 -3.40 3.89
C PHE A 74 0.48 -4.50 3.77
N LEU A 75 0.75 -5.48 2.91
CA LEU A 75 -0.15 -6.58 2.62
C LEU A 75 0.46 -7.89 3.12
N GLU A 76 -0.40 -8.83 3.49
CA GLU A 76 -0.06 -10.24 3.57
C GLU A 76 -1.06 -11.03 2.74
N VAL A 77 -0.56 -12.07 2.06
CA VAL A 77 -1.36 -12.88 1.14
C VAL A 77 -1.18 -14.33 1.50
N GLU A 78 -2.25 -14.90 2.05
CA GLU A 78 -2.35 -16.32 2.34
C GLU A 78 -2.91 -17.06 1.11
N GLY A 79 -2.19 -18.10 0.67
CA GLY A 79 -2.62 -18.94 -0.45
C GLY A 79 -3.81 -19.82 -0.08
N ALA A 80 -4.54 -20.30 -1.09
CA ALA A 80 -5.66 -21.21 -0.88
C ALA A 80 -5.24 -22.68 -0.61
N GLY A 81 -3.94 -22.97 -0.49
CA GLY A 81 -3.45 -24.33 -0.26
C GLY A 81 -3.65 -25.30 -1.43
N HIS A 82 -4.00 -24.83 -2.64
CA HIS A 82 -4.40 -25.70 -3.76
C HIS A 82 -3.25 -26.55 -4.33
N TYR A 83 -1.99 -26.10 -4.22
CA TYR A 83 -0.82 -26.84 -4.72
C TYR A 83 0.37 -26.71 -3.77
N LEU A 84 0.66 -25.48 -3.32
CA LEU A 84 1.59 -25.21 -2.23
C LEU A 84 0.82 -24.82 -0.97
N PRO A 85 1.40 -25.03 0.23
CA PRO A 85 0.88 -24.50 1.49
C PRO A 85 0.64 -23.00 1.46
#